data_AF-A0A8T5V5B9-F1
#
_entry.id   AF-A0A8T5V5B9-F1
#
_cell.length_a   1.000
_cell.length_b   1.000
_cell.length_c   1.000
_cell.angle_alpha   90.00
_cell.angle_beta   90.00
_cell.angle_gamma   90.00
#
_symmetry.space_group_name_H-M   'P 1'
#
loop_
_entity.id
_entity.type
_entity.pdbx_description
1 polymer ?
#
loop_
_entity_poly.entity_id
_entity_poly.type
_entity_poly.pdbx_seq_one_letter_code
_entity_poly.pdbx_strand_id
1 'polypeptide(L)'
;MRAFFLAKQRVDEQVEPLLKRFDQQLLQQQKLVDVLGFLSPAILVNEALNAIAGTDSRRFVAFKTQTEVFHNSWREHFAPRIKDNLATTADDLEALPRWHWIELPASDVNWRVGSRILLFLILVAGFGTVALARSARGPVI
;
A
#
# COMPACT_ATOMS: atom_id res chain seq x y z
N MET A 1 8.92 6.29 -35.02
CA MET A 1 8.35 6.36 -33.65
C MET A 1 7.26 5.30 -33.39
N ARG A 2 6.28 5.10 -34.29
CA ARG A 2 5.18 4.12 -34.13
C ARG A 2 5.62 2.67 -33.81
N ALA A 3 6.59 2.12 -34.52
CA ALA A 3 7.06 0.75 -34.29
C ALA A 3 7.66 0.55 -32.87
N PHE A 4 8.40 1.53 -32.37
CA PHE A 4 8.96 1.52 -31.03
C PHE A 4 7.87 1.59 -29.94
N PHE A 5 6.83 2.41 -30.14
CA PHE A 5 5.69 2.50 -29.24
C PHE A 5 4.96 1.16 -29.12
N LEU A 6 4.69 0.49 -30.25
CA LEU A 6 4.01 -0.81 -30.26
C LEU A 6 4.86 -1.93 -29.65
N ALA A 7 6.18 -1.90 -29.87
CA ALA A 7 7.10 -2.85 -29.25
C ALA A 7 7.13 -2.71 -27.73
N LYS A 8 7.20 -1.47 -27.22
CA LYS A 8 7.11 -1.21 -25.77
C LYS A 8 5.78 -1.68 -25.18
N GLN A 9 4.66 -1.33 -25.81
CA GLN A 9 3.33 -1.73 -25.35
C GLN A 9 3.23 -3.26 -25.21
N ARG A 10 3.76 -4.02 -26.17
CA ARG A 10 3.73 -5.48 -26.13
C ARG A 10 4.57 -6.06 -24.98
N VAL A 11 5.71 -5.45 -24.68
CA VAL A 11 6.53 -5.85 -23.53
C VAL A 11 5.79 -5.57 -22.22
N ASP A 12 5.17 -4.40 -22.10
CA ASP A 12 4.40 -4.02 -20.91
C ASP A 12 3.24 -5.01 -20.66
N GLU A 13 2.49 -5.36 -21.71
CA GLU A 13 1.39 -6.34 -21.66
C GLU A 13 1.86 -7.75 -21.22
N GLN A 14 3.08 -8.15 -21.58
CA GLN A 14 3.63 -9.45 -21.19
C GLN A 14 4.09 -9.48 -19.73
N VAL A 15 4.55 -8.34 -19.19
CA VAL A 15 5.09 -8.24 -17.84
C VAL A 15 4.00 -7.92 -16.80
N GLU A 16 2.91 -7.28 -17.21
CA GLU A 16 1.80 -6.88 -16.33
C GLU A 16 1.27 -8.02 -15.43
N PRO A 17 1.04 -9.26 -15.93
CA PRO A 17 0.56 -10.36 -15.08
C PRO A 17 1.56 -10.74 -13.98
N LEU A 18 2.86 -10.65 -14.25
CA LEU A 18 3.91 -10.94 -13.28
C LEU A 18 3.92 -9.88 -12.17
N LEU A 19 3.82 -8.61 -12.54
CA LEU A 19 3.75 -7.50 -11.58
C LEU A 19 2.53 -7.60 -10.68
N LYS A 20 1.35 -7.93 -11.24
CA LYS A 20 0.13 -8.14 -10.46
C LYS A 20 0.27 -9.27 -9.45
N ARG A 21 0.92 -10.38 -9.82
CA ARG A 21 1.19 -11.49 -8.90
C ARG A 21 2.13 -11.08 -7.78
N PHE A 22 3.17 -10.32 -8.09
CA PHE A 22 4.11 -9.80 -7.11
C PHE A 22 3.41 -8.89 -6.09
N ASP A 23 2.59 -7.94 -6.55
CA ASP A 23 1.86 -7.03 -5.66
C ASP A 23 0.87 -7.79 -4.76
N GLN A 24 0.19 -8.81 -5.31
CA GLN A 24 -0.69 -9.68 -4.52
C GLN A 24 0.07 -10.46 -3.45
N GLN A 25 1.25 -10.99 -3.77
CA GLN A 25 2.10 -11.69 -2.80
C GLN A 25 2.57 -10.74 -1.71
N LEU A 26 2.96 -9.51 -2.06
CA LEU A 26 3.36 -8.49 -1.09
C LEU A 26 2.23 -8.19 -0.11
N LEU A 27 0.99 -8.03 -0.58
CA LEU A 27 -0.18 -7.81 0.28
C LEU A 27 -0.50 -9.02 1.17
N GLN A 28 -0.29 -10.24 0.68
CA GLN A 28 -0.48 -11.46 1.49
C GLN A 28 0.58 -11.56 2.60
N GLN A 29 1.84 -11.25 2.30
CA GLN A 29 2.91 -11.19 3.30
C GLN A 29 2.61 -10.12 4.35
N GLN A 30 2.18 -8.94 3.92
CA GLN A 30 1.74 -7.89 4.83
C GLN A 30 0.60 -8.35 5.73
N LYS A 31 -0.36 -9.13 5.22
CA LYS A 31 -1.45 -9.71 6.04
C LYS A 31 -0.92 -10.68 7.09
N LEU A 32 0.11 -11.48 6.78
CA LEU A 32 0.76 -12.33 7.77
C LEU A 32 1.47 -11.50 8.84
N VAL A 33 2.19 -10.44 8.45
CA VAL A 33 2.77 -9.48 9.42
C VAL A 33 1.69 -8.86 10.29
N ASP A 34 0.53 -8.52 9.72
CA ASP A 34 -0.60 -7.96 10.46
C ASP A 34 -1.15 -8.92 11.52
N VAL A 35 -1.10 -10.24 11.27
CA VAL A 35 -1.60 -11.29 12.19
C VAL A 35 -0.53 -11.74 13.18
N LEU A 36 0.72 -11.91 12.75
CA LEU A 36 1.81 -12.41 13.59
C LEU A 36 2.48 -11.29 14.39
N GLY A 37 2.34 -10.04 13.94
CA GLY A 37 2.91 -8.86 14.60
C GLY A 37 2.45 -8.67 16.04
N PHE A 38 1.33 -9.27 16.46
CA PHE A 38 0.90 -9.26 17.86
C PHE A 38 1.87 -9.96 18.81
N LEU A 39 2.66 -10.91 18.31
CA LEU A 39 3.67 -11.61 19.09
C LEU A 39 4.97 -10.80 19.23
N SER A 40 5.10 -9.70 18.48
CA SER A 40 6.32 -8.89 18.42
C SER A 40 6.02 -7.41 18.57
N PRO A 41 6.24 -6.84 19.78
CA PRO A 41 6.11 -5.40 20.02
C PRO A 41 6.96 -4.56 19.06
N ALA A 42 8.13 -5.07 18.67
CA ALA A 42 9.01 -4.39 17.71
C ALA A 42 8.38 -4.27 16.32
N ILE A 43 7.73 -5.34 15.82
CA ILE A 43 7.03 -5.30 14.53
C ILE A 43 5.87 -4.32 14.60
N LEU A 44 5.10 -4.33 15.69
CA LEU A 44 3.98 -3.41 15.87
C LEU A 44 4.43 -1.93 15.78
N VAL A 45 5.48 -1.56 16.50
CA VAL A 45 6.01 -0.20 16.50
C VAL A 45 6.57 0.18 15.13
N ASN A 46 7.34 -0.70 14.50
CA ASN A 46 7.92 -0.44 13.18
C ASN A 46 6.84 -0.21 12.12
N GLU A 47 5.79 -1.03 12.11
CA GLU A 47 4.66 -0.88 11.20
C GLU A 47 3.88 0.42 11.43
N ALA A 48 3.71 0.83 12.70
CA ALA A 48 3.08 2.10 13.02
C ALA A 48 3.91 3.29 12.52
N LEU A 49 5.23 3.25 12.71
CA LEU A 49 6.14 4.28 12.23
C LEU A 49 6.14 4.36 10.69
N ASN A 50 6.17 3.22 10.00
CA ASN A 50 6.09 3.18 8.53
C ASN A 50 4.75 3.73 8.03
N ALA A 51 3.63 3.41 8.69
CA ALA A 51 2.33 3.93 8.32
C ALA A 51 2.22 5.45 8.52
N ILE A 52 2.80 5.98 9.61
CA ILE A 52 2.85 7.43 9.88
C ILE A 52 3.78 8.14 8.89
N ALA A 53 4.93 7.56 8.59
CA ALA A 53 5.87 8.07 7.61
C ALA A 53 5.34 7.96 6.17
N GLY A 54 4.28 7.16 5.95
CA GLY A 54 3.72 6.93 4.63
C GLY A 54 4.54 5.99 3.75
N THR A 55 5.38 5.15 4.34
CA THR A 55 6.29 4.22 3.66
C THR A 55 5.84 2.77 3.78
N ASP A 56 4.63 2.53 4.28
CA ASP A 56 4.08 1.18 4.38
C ASP A 56 3.73 0.57 3.02
N SER A 57 3.75 -0.77 2.94
CA SER A 57 3.51 -1.49 1.69
C SER A 57 2.13 -1.20 1.08
N ARG A 58 1.12 -0.86 1.88
CA ARG A 58 -0.24 -0.56 1.40
C ARG A 58 -0.27 0.78 0.66
N ARG A 59 0.36 1.83 1.22
CA ARG A 59 0.48 3.12 0.53
C ARG A 59 1.32 3.00 -0.74
N PHE A 60 2.40 2.22 -0.71
CA PHE A 60 3.19 1.94 -1.91
C PHE A 60 2.36 1.27 -3.02
N VAL A 61 1.62 0.21 -2.70
CA VAL A 61 0.75 -0.47 -3.68
C VAL A 61 -0.33 0.48 -4.21
N ALA A 62 -0.97 1.26 -3.35
CA ALA A 62 -1.97 2.25 -3.77
C ALA A 62 -1.40 3.31 -4.71
N PHE A 63 -0.21 3.84 -4.40
CA PHE A 63 0.51 4.77 -5.28
C PHE A 63 0.82 4.17 -6.64
N LYS A 64 1.32 2.93 -6.66
CA LYS A 64 1.59 2.20 -7.90
C LYS A 64 0.31 2.01 -8.71
N THR A 65 -0.78 1.52 -8.10
CA THR A 65 -2.06 1.31 -8.79
C THR A 65 -2.62 2.61 -9.36
N GLN A 66 -2.60 3.71 -8.60
CA GLN A 66 -3.06 5.00 -9.12
C GLN A 66 -2.19 5.48 -10.28
N THR A 67 -0.86 5.31 -10.17
CA THR A 67 0.09 5.68 -11.24
C THR A 67 -0.17 4.86 -12.50
N GLU A 68 -0.46 3.57 -12.38
CA GLU A 68 -0.85 2.71 -13.50
C GLU A 68 -2.15 3.19 -14.15
N VAL A 69 -3.19 3.51 -13.36
CA VAL A 69 -4.46 4.05 -13.87
C VAL A 69 -4.24 5.36 -14.63
N PHE A 70 -3.46 6.28 -14.05
CA PHE A 70 -3.14 7.54 -14.72
C PHE A 70 -2.29 7.32 -15.98
N HIS A 71 -1.31 6.43 -15.92
CA HIS A 71 -0.50 6.08 -17.09
C HIS A 71 -1.36 5.46 -18.21
N ASN A 72 -2.37 4.66 -17.89
CA ASN A 72 -3.34 4.17 -18.86
C ASN A 72 -4.13 5.31 -19.52
N SER A 73 -4.61 6.28 -18.72
CA SER A 73 -5.28 7.49 -19.25
C SER A 73 -4.37 8.30 -20.19
N TRP A 74 -3.08 8.36 -19.87
CA TRP A 74 -2.08 8.98 -20.72
C TRP A 74 -1.92 8.20 -22.03
N ARG A 75 -1.83 6.87 -21.98
CA ARG A 75 -1.76 6.05 -23.20
C ARG A 75 -3.01 6.23 -24.06
N GLU A 76 -4.19 6.25 -23.47
CA GLU A 76 -5.45 6.47 -24.19
C GLU A 76 -5.51 7.83 -24.87
N HIS A 77 -4.98 8.88 -24.23
CA HIS A 77 -4.91 10.22 -24.82
C HIS A 77 -3.95 10.31 -26.03
N PHE A 78 -2.77 9.68 -25.95
CA PHE A 78 -1.70 9.85 -26.94
C PHE A 78 -1.65 8.75 -28.02
N ALA A 79 -2.06 7.52 -27.72
CA ALA A 79 -2.01 6.41 -28.66
C ALA A 79 -2.70 6.67 -30.02
N PRO A 80 -3.93 7.22 -30.10
CA PRO A 80 -4.55 7.52 -31.39
C PRO A 80 -3.73 8.55 -32.18
N ARG A 81 -3.29 9.62 -31.52
CA ARG A 81 -2.50 10.70 -32.14
C ARG A 81 -1.17 10.21 -32.72
N ILE A 82 -0.47 9.34 -31.99
CA ILE A 82 0.78 8.72 -32.46
C ILE A 82 0.53 7.78 -33.65
N LYS A 83 -0.61 7.07 -33.67
CA LYS A 83 -0.97 6.16 -34.77
C LYS A 83 -1.30 6.93 -36.05
N ASP A 84 -1.99 8.07 -35.91
CA ASP A 84 -2.50 8.89 -37.00
C ASP A 84 -1.55 10.03 -37.41
N ASN A 85 -0.36 10.12 -36.79
CA ASN A 85 0.65 11.17 -37.02
C ASN A 85 0.10 12.60 -36.87
N LEU A 86 -0.78 12.82 -35.90
CA LEU A 86 -1.35 14.14 -35.64
C LEU A 86 -0.33 15.02 -34.92
N ALA A 87 -0.19 16.28 -35.37
CA ALA A 87 0.61 17.29 -34.69
C ALA A 87 -0.11 17.76 -33.40
N THR A 88 0.67 18.05 -32.35
CA THR A 88 0.15 18.60 -31.10
C THR A 88 -0.25 20.07 -31.30
N THR A 89 -1.45 20.42 -30.89
CA THR A 89 -2.00 21.79 -30.90
C THR A 89 -1.99 22.41 -29.49
N ALA A 90 -2.28 23.71 -29.38
CA ALA A 90 -2.41 24.38 -28.09
C ALA A 90 -3.59 23.81 -27.26
N ASP A 91 -4.72 23.55 -27.92
CA ASP A 91 -5.92 22.99 -27.27
C ASP A 91 -5.64 21.59 -26.66
N ASP A 92 -4.74 20.82 -27.28
CA ASP A 92 -4.32 19.52 -26.76
C ASP A 92 -3.54 19.62 -25.46
N LEU A 93 -2.82 20.73 -25.25
CA LEU A 93 -2.08 20.99 -24.02
C LEU A 93 -3.02 21.30 -22.86
N GLU A 94 -4.15 21.96 -23.13
CA GLU A 94 -5.18 22.23 -22.11
C GLU A 94 -5.93 20.95 -21.71
N ALA A 95 -6.11 20.02 -22.65
CA ALA A 95 -6.78 18.74 -22.45
C ALA A 95 -5.88 17.63 -21.87
N LEU A 96 -4.65 17.93 -21.46
CA LEU A 96 -3.74 16.93 -20.93
C LEU A 96 -4.24 16.33 -19.61
N PRO A 97 -4.23 14.98 -19.48
CA PRO A 97 -4.47 14.33 -18.20
C PRO A 97 -3.50 14.86 -17.14
N ARG A 98 -4.04 15.27 -15.97
CA ARG A 98 -3.24 15.76 -14.85
C ARG A 98 -3.19 14.73 -13.74
N TRP A 99 -1.98 14.45 -13.27
CA TRP A 99 -1.78 13.58 -12.12
C TRP A 99 -2.27 14.25 -10.84
N HIS A 100 -3.04 13.52 -10.04
CA HIS A 100 -3.36 13.91 -8.67
C HIS A 100 -3.33 12.67 -7.78
N TRP A 101 -2.57 12.75 -6.68
CA TRP A 101 -2.50 11.68 -5.70
C TRP A 101 -3.76 11.68 -4.83
N ILE A 102 -4.43 10.53 -4.74
CA ILE A 102 -5.57 10.31 -3.86
C ILE A 102 -5.07 9.56 -2.63
N GLU A 103 -5.04 10.26 -1.50
CA GLU A 103 -4.58 9.69 -0.24
C GLU A 103 -5.52 8.58 0.28
N LEU A 104 -4.96 7.59 0.96
CA LEU A 104 -5.79 6.57 1.62
C LEU A 104 -6.55 7.21 2.80
N PRO A 105 -7.76 6.74 3.13
CA PRO A 105 -8.50 7.22 4.27
C PRO A 105 -7.67 7.12 5.56
N ALA A 106 -7.46 8.24 6.23
CA ALA A 106 -6.75 8.26 7.52
C ALA A 106 -7.44 7.36 8.57
N SER A 107 -8.76 7.16 8.44
CA SER A 107 -9.54 6.22 9.25
C SER A 107 -9.00 4.80 9.18
N ASP A 108 -8.53 4.34 8.01
CA ASP A 108 -8.07 2.96 7.82
C ASP A 108 -6.72 2.73 8.51
N VAL A 109 -5.85 3.75 8.48
CA VAL A 109 -4.58 3.76 9.21
C VAL A 109 -4.84 3.84 10.72
N ASN A 110 -5.67 4.79 11.15
CA ASN A 110 -5.99 5.02 12.56
C ASN A 110 -6.65 3.81 13.21
N TRP A 111 -7.63 3.19 12.54
CA TRP A 111 -8.30 1.99 13.02
C TRP A 111 -7.32 0.83 13.17
N ARG A 112 -6.45 0.61 12.17
CA ARG A 112 -5.47 -0.48 12.18
C ARG A 112 -4.42 -0.29 13.26
N VAL A 113 -3.85 0.91 13.40
CA VAL A 113 -2.85 1.20 14.43
C VAL A 113 -3.49 1.18 15.82
N GLY A 114 -4.64 1.85 15.98
CA GLY A 114 -5.36 1.95 17.25
C GLY A 114 -5.85 0.60 17.78
N SER A 115 -6.43 -0.25 16.93
CA SER A 115 -6.88 -1.60 17.33
C SER A 115 -5.73 -2.47 17.82
N ARG A 116 -4.55 -2.36 17.21
CA ARG A 116 -3.35 -3.11 17.63
C ARG A 116 -2.77 -2.61 18.94
N ILE A 117 -2.68 -1.29 19.11
CA ILE A 117 -2.25 -0.68 20.38
C ILE A 117 -3.21 -1.12 21.49
N LEU A 118 -4.52 -1.04 21.26
CA LEU A 118 -5.52 -1.45 22.22
C LEU A 118 -5.39 -2.93 22.60
N LEU A 119 -5.23 -3.83 21.62
CA LEU A 119 -5.03 -5.26 21.89
C LEU A 119 -3.74 -5.51 22.69
N PHE A 120 -2.65 -4.84 22.33
CA PHE A 120 -1.39 -4.94 23.07
C PHE A 120 -1.55 -4.50 24.53
N LEU A 121 -2.23 -3.38 24.78
CA LEU A 121 -2.53 -2.91 26.14
C LEU A 121 -3.38 -3.91 26.92
N ILE A 122 -4.39 -4.52 26.28
CA ILE A 122 -5.22 -5.58 26.90
C ILE A 122 -4.37 -6.79 27.28
N LEU A 123 -3.47 -7.24 26.40
CA LEU A 123 -2.58 -8.37 26.68
C LEU A 123 -1.66 -8.06 27.87
N VAL A 124 -1.01 -6.90 27.86
CA VAL A 124 -0.12 -6.47 28.95
C VAL A 124 -0.89 -6.37 30.28
N ALA A 125 -2.08 -5.77 30.28
CA ALA A 125 -2.92 -5.67 31.47
C ALA A 125 -3.35 -7.05 31.98
N GLY A 126 -3.76 -7.96 31.08
CA GLY A 126 -4.13 -9.33 31.41
C GLY A 126 -2.97 -10.10 32.06
N PHE A 127 -1.77 -10.07 31.45
CA PHE A 127 -0.58 -10.68 32.05
C PHE A 127 -0.24 -10.08 33.41
N GLY A 128 -0.33 -8.74 33.55
CA GLY A 128 -0.13 -8.05 34.82
C GLY A 128 -1.09 -8.50 35.92
N THR A 129 -2.38 -8.62 35.60
CA THR A 129 -3.39 -9.08 36.57
C THR A 129 -3.17 -10.53 37.02
N VAL A 130 -2.76 -11.41 36.11
CA VAL A 130 -2.45 -12.82 36.43
C VAL A 130 -1.21 -12.91 37.31
N ALA A 131 -0.18 -12.13 37.03
CA ALA A 131 1.04 -12.08 37.84
C ALA A 131 0.74 -11.58 39.26
N LEU A 132 -0.02 -10.51 39.41
CA LEU A 132 -0.45 -9.98 40.70
C LEU A 132 -1.32 -10.99 41.47
N ALA A 133 -2.28 -11.64 40.81
CA ALA A 133 -3.14 -12.64 41.43
C ALA A 133 -2.36 -13.90 41.87
N ARG A 134 -1.29 -14.29 41.15
CA ARG A 134 -0.39 -15.38 41.59
C ARG A 134 0.49 -14.96 42.76
N SER A 135 1.02 -13.74 42.75
CA SER A 135 1.83 -13.22 43.87
C SER A 135 1.02 -13.11 45.15
N ALA A 136 -0.25 -12.71 45.07
CA ALA A 136 -1.16 -12.67 46.22
C ALA A 136 -1.59 -14.06 46.75
N ARG A 137 -1.35 -15.13 45.99
CA ARG A 137 -1.68 -16.53 46.36
C ARG A 137 -0.46 -17.37 46.78
N GLY A 138 0.75 -16.82 46.71
CA GLY A 138 1.96 -17.48 47.21
C GLY A 138 2.03 -17.41 48.74
N PRO A 139 2.55 -18.44 49.43
CA PRO A 139 2.66 -18.40 50.89
C PRO A 139 3.61 -17.28 51.31
N VAL A 140 3.13 -16.42 52.19
CA VAL A 140 3.97 -15.49 52.95
C VAL A 140 4.79 -16.36 53.90
N ILE A 141 6.09 -16.51 53.63
CA ILE A 141 7.08 -16.99 54.59
C ILE A 141 7.70 -15.76 55.25
#